data_AF-A0A1V2QVU0-F1
#
_entry.id   AF-A0A1V2QVU0-F1
#
_cell.length_a   1.000
_cell.length_b   1.000
_cell.length_c   1.000
_cell.angle_alpha   90.00
_cell.angle_beta   90.00
_cell.angle_gamma   90.00
#
_symmetry.space_group_name_H-M   'P 1'
#
loop_
_entity.id
_entity.type
_entity.pdbx_description
1 polymer ?
#
loop_
_entity_poly.entity_id
_entity_poly.type
_entity_poly.pdbx_seq_one_letter_code
_entity_poly.pdbx_strand_id
1 'polypeptide(L)' 'MPKRYPPEFRRKVLDLVASGRRVAQVSADLDISDQTILIWRR' A
#
# COMPACT_ATOMS: atom_id res chain seq x y z
N MET A 1 5.94 -17.05 8.47
CA MET A 1 4.49 -16.73 8.36
C MET A 1 4.34 -15.63 7.32
N PRO A 2 3.42 -15.72 6.34
CA PRO A 2 3.21 -14.62 5.40
C PRO A 2 2.81 -13.36 6.18
N LYS A 3 3.50 -12.24 5.94
CA LYS A 3 3.19 -10.93 6.54
C LYS A 3 1.76 -10.57 6.12
N ARG A 4 0.80 -10.73 7.04
CA ARG A 4 -0.62 -10.44 6.77
C ARG A 4 -0.90 -9.01 7.22
N TYR A 5 -0.97 -8.10 6.27
CA TYR A 5 -1.41 -6.74 6.56
C TYR A 5 -2.91 -6.76 6.90
N PRO A 6 -3.35 -6.03 7.94
CA PRO A 6 -4.76 -5.90 8.25
C PRO A 6 -5.55 -5.33 7.06
N PRO A 7 -6.80 -5.77 6.83
CA PRO A 7 -7.64 -5.24 5.75
C PRO A 7 -7.82 -3.72 5.79
N GLU A 8 -7.92 -3.15 6.99
CA GLU A 8 -8.05 -1.71 7.21
C GLU A 8 -6.78 -0.96 6.79
N PHE A 9 -5.61 -1.56 7.05
CA PHE A 9 -4.34 -1.00 6.62
C PHE A 9 -4.22 -0.99 5.09
N ARG A 10 -4.54 -2.13 4.45
CA ARG A 10 -4.59 -2.21 2.99
C ARG A 10 -5.54 -1.17 2.39
N ARG A 11 -6.72 -0.97 2.98
CA ARG A 11 -7.70 0.03 2.51
C ARG A 11 -7.10 1.43 2.56
N LYS A 12 -6.54 1.84 3.71
CA LYS A 12 -5.90 3.15 3.87
C LYS A 12 -4.77 3.39 2.85
N VAL A 13 -3.94 2.37 2.60
CA VAL A 13 -2.87 2.45 1.59
C VAL A 13 -3.45 2.70 0.20
N LEU A 14 -4.50 1.99 -0.17
CA LEU A 14 -5.17 2.17 -1.46
C LEU A 14 -5.86 3.54 -1.57
N ASP A 15 -6.45 4.04 -0.48
CA ASP A 15 -7.09 5.36 -0.44
C ASP A 15 -6.06 6.48 -0.65
N LEU A 16 -4.87 6.36 -0.05
CA LEU A 16 -3.76 7.30 -0.27
C LEU A 16 -3.29 7.30 -1.73
N VAL A 17 -3.20 6.13 -2.36
CA VAL A 17 -2.85 6.04 -3.78
C VAL A 17 -3.98 6.60 -4.66
N ALA A 18 -5.24 6.33 -4.31
CA ALA A 18 -6.41 6.84 -5.02
C ALA A 18 -6.55 8.37 -4.91
N SER A 19 -6.07 8.98 -3.82
CA SER A 19 -6.02 10.44 -3.66
C SER A 19 -4.94 11.11 -4.53
N GLY A 20 -4.25 10.35 -5.40
CA GLY A 20 -3.24 10.85 -6.32
C GLY A 20 -1.81 10.78 -5.80
N ARG A 21 -1.56 10.18 -4.62
CA ARG A 21 -0.18 9.96 -4.16
C ARG A 21 0.51 8.90 -5.00
N ARG A 22 1.81 9.10 -5.25
CA ARG A 22 2.64 8.13 -5.97
C ARG A 22 2.88 6.90 -5.09
N VAL A 23 2.80 5.71 -5.70
CA VAL A 23 3.05 4.43 -5.01
C VAL A 23 4.41 4.42 -4.30
N ALA A 24 5.48 4.90 -4.96
CA ALA A 24 6.82 4.98 -4.37
C ALA A 24 6.88 5.87 -3.11
N GLN A 25 6.08 6.94 -3.07
CA GLN A 25 6.02 7.81 -1.90
C GLN A 25 5.29 7.14 -0.74
N VAL A 26 4.17 6.47 -1.02
CA VAL A 26 3.40 5.72 -0.02
C VAL A 26 4.20 4.52 0.53
N SER A 27 4.97 3.87 -0.34
CA SER A 27 5.90 2.80 -0.01
C SER A 27 6.99 3.26 0.95
N ALA A 28 7.68 4.36 0.61
CA ALA A 28 8.73 4.93 1.45
C ALA A 28 8.20 5.40 2.82
N ASP A 29 7.03 6.03 2.85
CA ASP A 29 6.43 6.53 4.11
C ASP A 29 6.01 5.40 5.06
N LEU A 30 5.59 4.25 4.52
CA LEU A 30 5.02 3.14 5.29
C LEU A 30 5.98 1.96 5.45
N ASP A 31 7.20 2.05 4.90
CA ASP A 31 8.20 0.98 4.86
C ASP A 31 7.61 -0.34 4.32
N ILE A 32 6.86 -0.24 3.22
CA ILE A 32 6.27 -1.39 2.51
C ILE A 32 6.70 -1.38 1.05
N SER A 33 6.96 -2.56 0.47
CA SER A 33 7.36 -2.65 -0.93
C SER A 33 6.28 -2.14 -1.88
N ASP A 34 6.68 -1.35 -2.89
CA ASP A 34 5.85 -0.95 -4.04
C ASP A 34 5.10 -2.14 -4.65
N GLN A 35 5.75 -3.31 -4.74
CA GLN A 35 5.16 -4.52 -5.30
C GLN A 35 3.92 -4.96 -4.50
N THR A 36 3.95 -4.81 -3.17
CA THR A 36 2.81 -5.14 -2.31
C THR A 36 1.62 -4.24 -2.60
N ILE A 37 1.87 -2.94 -2.77
CA ILE A 37 0.84 -1.94 -3.11
C ILE A 37 0.27 -2.24 -4.51
N LEU A 38 1.12 -2.56 -5.48
CA LEU A 38 0.69 -2.89 -6.85
C LEU A 38 -0.17 -4.16 -6.89
N ILE A 39 0.17 -5.20 -6.11
CA ILE A 39 -0.64 -6.43 -6.00
C ILE A 39 -2.03 -6.12 -5.44
N TRP A 40 -2.14 -5.18 -4.50
CA TRP A 40 -3.43 -4.80 -3.90
C TRP A 40 -4.32 -3.95 -4.80
N ARG A 41 -3.71 -3.23 -5.75
CA ARG A 41 -4.39 -2.39 -6.74
C ARG A 41 -5.00 -3.22 -7.88
N ARG A 42 -4.47 -4.42 -8.12
CA ARG A 42 -5.03 -5.39 -9.06
C ARG A 42 -6.31 -6.00 -8.53
#